data_AF-A0A6N8DMM3-F1
#
_entry.id   AF-A0A6N8DMM3-F1
#
_cell.length_a   1.000
_cell.length_b   1.000
_cell.length_c   1.000
_cell.angle_alpha   90.00
_cell.angle_beta   90.00
_cell.angle_gamma   90.00
#
_symmetry.space_group_name_H-M   'P 1'
#
loop_
_entity.id
_entity.type
_entity.pdbx_description
1 polymer ?
#
loop_
_entity_poly.entity_id
_entity_poly.type
_entity_poly.pdbx_seq_one_letter_code
_entity_poly.pdbx_strand_id
1 'polypeptide(L)' 'MTVLESLRKNARFLISGLGSAILVLVLWRAVNGSALIQPQSDFGILLGGLAVAAYVVIQDMRESNGKKS' A
#
# COMPACT_ATOMS: atom_id res chain seq x y z
N MET A 1 -0.18 18.33 10.35
CA MET A 1 0.58 17.41 9.49
C MET A 1 -0.10 17.37 8.12
N THR A 2 0.68 17.47 7.04
CA THR A 2 0.16 17.41 5.67
C THR A 2 0.16 15.97 5.13
N VAL A 3 -0.60 15.72 4.05
CA VAL A 3 -0.62 14.42 3.35
C VAL A 3 0.80 13.97 2.96
N LEU A 4 1.59 14.90 2.42
CA LEU A 4 2.94 14.63 1.93
C LEU A 4 3.90 14.24 3.06
N GLU A 5 3.78 14.88 4.22
CA GLU A 5 4.55 14.54 5.42
C GLU A 5 4.21 13.15 5.94
N SER A 6 2.92 12.81 5.99
CA SER A 6 2.47 11.48 6.42
C SER A 6 2.94 10.38 5.46
N LEU A 7 2.84 10.62 4.14
CA LEU A 7 3.37 9.70 3.14
C LEU A 7 4.88 9.52 3.28
N ARG A 8 5.63 10.60 3.50
CA ARG A 8 7.09 10.51 3.70
C ARG A 8 7.45 9.76 4.99
N LYS A 9 6.74 10.01 6.10
CA LYS A 9 6.93 9.31 7.38
C LYS A 9 6.68 7.80 7.23
N ASN A 10 5.62 7.44 6.51
CA ASN A 10 5.20 6.05 6.34
C ASN A 10 5.74 5.39 5.05
N ALA A 11 6.56 6.10 4.27
CA ALA A 11 7.06 5.63 2.97
C ALA A 11 7.75 4.28 3.06
N ARG A 12 8.59 4.06 4.09
CA ARG A 12 9.28 2.78 4.28
C ARG A 12 8.30 1.62 4.51
N PHE A 13 7.25 1.84 5.31
CA PHE A 13 6.22 0.84 5.58
C PHE A 13 5.37 0.56 4.33
N LEU A 14 4.97 1.62 3.61
CA LEU A 14 4.18 1.48 2.39
C LEU A 14 4.97 0.76 1.29
N ILE A 15 6.25 1.11 1.11
CA ILE A 15 7.12 0.48 0.10
C ILE A 15 7.42 -0.97 0.47
N SER A 16 7.71 -1.29 1.73
CA SER A 16 7.96 -2.68 2.13
C SER A 16 6.68 -3.53 2.08
N GLY A 17 5.54 -2.96 2.45
CA GLY A 17 4.23 -3.62 2.36
C GLY A 17 3.83 -3.92 0.92
N LEU A 18 3.86 -2.90 0.05
CA LEU A 18 3.56 -3.09 -1.38
C LEU A 18 4.57 -4.00 -2.06
N GLY A 19 5.86 -3.80 -1.78
CA GLY A 19 6.93 -4.62 -2.34
C GLY A 19 6.79 -6.10 -1.98
N SER A 20 6.52 -6.40 -0.71
CA SER A 20 6.31 -7.79 -0.26
C SER A 20 5.05 -8.41 -0.87
N ALA A 21 3.95 -7.66 -0.96
CA ALA A 21 2.72 -8.12 -1.61
C ALA A 21 2.97 -8.48 -3.08
N ILE A 22 3.65 -7.60 -3.84
CA ILE A 22 4.01 -7.85 -5.24
C ILE A 22 4.90 -9.09 -5.35
N LEU A 23 5.88 -9.24 -4.47
CA LEU A 23 6.83 -10.36 -4.49
C LEU A 23 6.11 -11.70 -4.26
N VAL A 24 5.19 -11.76 -3.29
CA VAL A 24 4.35 -12.93 -3.02
C VAL A 24 3.48 -13.26 -4.24
N LEU A 25 2.88 -12.26 -4.87
CA LEU A 25 2.04 -12.47 -6.06
C LEU A 25 2.83 -12.99 -7.25
N VAL A 26 4.04 -12.46 -7.49
CA VAL A 26 4.93 -12.93 -8.55
C VAL A 26 5.32 -14.39 -8.31
N LEU A 27 5.72 -14.73 -7.08
CA LEU A 27 6.04 -16.11 -6.71
C LEU A 27 4.83 -17.03 -6.89
N TRP A 28 3.65 -16.61 -6.43
CA TRP A 28 2.42 -17.38 -6.56
C TRP A 28 2.06 -17.64 -8.03
N ARG A 29 2.19 -16.63 -8.90
CA ARG A 29 1.94 -16.77 -10.34
C ARG A 29 2.95 -17.69 -10.99
N ALA A 30 4.22 -17.57 -10.63
CA ALA A 30 5.29 -18.43 -11.13
C ALA A 30 5.05 -19.91 -10.77
N VAL A 31 4.63 -20.19 -9.52
CA VAL A 31 4.31 -21.55 -9.06
C VAL A 31 3.11 -22.14 -9.78
N ASN A 32 2.08 -21.33 -10.07
CA ASN A 32 0.86 -21.78 -10.74
C ASN A 32 0.94 -21.75 -12.27
N GLY A 33 2.10 -21.45 -12.86
CA GLY A 33 2.27 -21.33 -14.32
C GLY A 33 1.38 -20.27 -14.96
N SER A 34 0.90 -19.30 -14.17
CA SER A 34 -0.03 -18.27 -14.62
C SER A 34 0.71 -17.10 -15.25
N ALA A 35 0.03 -16.36 -16.14
CA ALA A 35 0.62 -15.15 -16.74
C ALA A 35 1.06 -14.16 -15.66
N LEU A 36 2.27 -13.60 -15.82
CA LEU A 36 2.83 -12.61 -14.90
C LEU A 36 2.01 -11.32 -14.85
N ILE A 37 1.40 -10.94 -15.96
CA ILE A 37 0.50 -9.79 -16.07
C ILE A 37 -0.92 -10.31 -16.25
N GLN A 38 -1.81 -9.92 -15.35
CA GLN A 38 -3.22 -10.27 -15.34
C GLN A 38 -4.03 -9.01 -15.01
N PRO A 39 -4.46 -8.24 -16.03
CA PRO A 39 -4.98 -6.88 -15.87
C PRO A 39 -6.09 -6.73 -14.84
N GLN A 40 -7.00 -7.71 -14.75
CA GLN A 40 -8.09 -7.72 -13.78
C GLN A 40 -7.59 -7.81 -12.34
N SER A 41 -6.67 -8.74 -12.07
CA SER A 41 -6.11 -8.90 -10.72
C SER A 41 -5.10 -7.81 -10.37
N ASP A 42 -4.31 -7.33 -11.35
CA ASP A 42 -3.33 -6.26 -11.18
C ASP A 42 -3.99 -4.93 -10.80
N PHE A 43 -5.16 -4.65 -11.37
CA PHE A 43 -5.96 -3.49 -11.00
C PHE A 43 -6.43 -3.56 -9.54
N GLY A 44 -6.83 -4.75 -9.07
CA GLY A 44 -7.20 -4.99 -7.68
C GLY A 44 -6.04 -4.73 -6.71
N ILE A 45 -4.82 -5.10 -7.10
CA ILE A 45 -3.60 -4.89 -6.30
C ILE A 45 -3.28 -3.39 -6.19
N LEU A 46 -3.40 -2.65 -7.31
CA LEU A 46 -3.23 -1.20 -7.32
C LEU A 46 -4.25 -0.50 -6.42
N LEU A 47 -5.53 -0.87 -6.52
CA LEU A 47 -6.59 -0.32 -5.68
C LEU A 47 -6.36 -0.64 -4.19
N GLY A 48 -5.97 -1.88 -3.88
CA GLY A 48 -5.64 -2.28 -2.51
C GLY A 48 -4.47 -1.48 -1.94
N GLY A 49 -3.42 -1.28 -2.73
CA GLY A 49 -2.28 -0.44 -2.37
C GLY A 49 -2.67 1.01 -2.06
N LEU A 50 -3.51 1.60 -2.92
CA LEU A 50 -4.03 2.95 -2.73
C LEU A 50 -4.90 3.05 -1.47
N ALA A 51 -5.75 2.06 -1.22
CA ALA A 51 -6.61 2.03 -0.03
C ALA A 51 -5.78 1.98 1.26
N VAL A 52 -4.72 1.16 1.30
CA VAL A 52 -3.80 1.09 2.44
C VAL A 52 -3.07 2.43 2.64
N ALA A 53 -2.56 3.03 1.57
CA ALA A 53 -1.90 4.34 1.65
C ALA A 53 -2.84 5.43 2.17
N ALA A 54 -4.08 5.47 1.66
CA ALA A 54 -5.10 6.41 2.13
C ALA A 54 -5.44 6.18 3.60
N TYR A 55 -5.61 4.93 4.03
CA TYR A 55 -5.89 4.59 5.42
C TYR A 55 -4.78 5.08 6.36
N VAL A 56 -3.51 4.83 6.01
CA VAL A 56 -2.36 5.28 6.81
C VAL A 56 -2.35 6.80 6.95
N VAL A 57 -2.55 7.54 5.85
CA VAL A 57 -2.60 9.00 5.88
C VAL A 57 -3.75 9.50 6.76
N ILE A 58 -4.94 8.92 6.64
CA ILE A 58 -6.11 9.29 7.44
C ILE A 58 -5.86 9.03 8.92
N GLN A 59 -5.28 7.88 9.27
CA GLN A 59 -4.94 7.54 10.65
C GLN A 59 -3.95 8.56 11.25
N ASP A 60 -2.88 8.85 10.54
CA ASP A 60 -1.82 9.75 10.98
C ASP A 60 -2.39 11.19 11.15
N MET A 61 -3.29 11.63 10.26
CA MET A 61 -4.02 12.89 10.41
C MET A 61 -4.95 12.92 11.63
N ARG A 62 -5.67 11.83 11.91
CA ARG A 62 -6.54 11.73 13.09
C ARG A 62 -5.74 11.80 14.38
N GLU A 63 -4.62 11.08 14.47
CA GLU A 63 -3.73 11.15 15.63
C GLU A 63 -3.11 12.54 15.82
N SER A 64 -2.67 13.17 14.72
CA SER A 64 -2.10 14.52 14.76
C SER A 64 -3.11 15.57 15.22
N ASN A 65 -4.39 15.41 14.90
CA ASN A 65 -5.45 16.33 15.33
C ASN A 65 -5.94 16.04 16.76
N GLY A 66 -5.96 14.77 17.17
CA GLY A 66 -6.34 14.37 18.54
C GLY A 66 -5.34 14.79 19.62
N LYS A 67 -4.05 14.92 19.29
CA LYS A 67 -3.00 15.39 20.22
C LYS A 67 -3.00 16.91 20.48
N LYS A 68 -3.87 17.68 19.82
CA LYS A 68 -4.00 19.13 20.01
C LYS A 68 -5.13 19.54 20.98
N SER A 69 -5.83 18.58 21.58
CA SER A 69 -6.86 18.83 22.60
C SER A 69 -6.35 18.63 24.01
#